data_AF-A0A560IG08-F1
#
_entry.id   AF-A0A560IG08-F1
#
_cell.length_a   1.000
_cell.length_b   1.000
_cell.length_c   1.000
_cell.angle_alpha   90.00
_cell.angle_beta   90.00
_cell.angle_gamma   90.00
#
_symmetry.space_group_name_H-M   'P 1'
#
loop_
_entity.id
_entity.type
_entity.pdbx_description
1 polymer ?
#
loop_
_entity_poly.entity_id
_entity_poly.type
_entity_poly.pdbx_seq_one_letter_code
_entity_poly.pdbx_strand_id
1 'polypeptide(L)'
;MQPSSVKPRHVLCFLGKDDGLLHPPKAVARTIADFGFEIDRTYSQSKPDPHMERSFGVCWDRVFPKAWSAADEAAVVNHKAVLYVLSPPLEQQKAVAYSAAALRIVEEMIEAGATAVKGESAGIAHGLARWRSLADQARTGAKTSQGLGMTLALSKTCRLAFAKRPLGGDRYYETVGYHLVGLPEVYVAKSRGNEWSAVMLMEEIANAMAEHGIDATLRDRKLTLSREQDYAEDDFKFNPYGIVRVEV
;
A
#
# COMPACT_ATOMS: atom_id res chain seq x y z
N MET A 1 23.42 -10.88 -9.24
CA MET A 1 23.16 -10.34 -7.89
C MET A 1 22.40 -11.37 -7.08
N GLN A 2 22.76 -11.54 -5.80
CA GLN A 2 21.99 -12.37 -4.88
C GLN A 2 20.65 -11.69 -4.52
N PRO A 3 19.62 -12.45 -4.12
CA PRO A 3 18.37 -11.88 -3.60
C PRO A 3 18.65 -11.04 -2.35
N SER A 4 18.00 -9.87 -2.23
CA SER A 4 18.10 -9.06 -1.01
C SER A 4 17.44 -9.78 0.16
N SER A 5 18.00 -9.64 1.35
CA SER A 5 17.46 -10.18 2.61
C SER A 5 16.48 -9.23 3.30
N VAL A 6 16.30 -8.01 2.76
CA VAL A 6 15.37 -7.00 3.27
C VAL A 6 13.95 -7.57 3.29
N LYS A 7 13.27 -7.41 4.43
CA LYS A 7 11.87 -7.76 4.58
C LYS A 7 11.03 -6.48 4.62
N PRO A 8 10.07 -6.31 3.70
CA PRO A 8 9.10 -5.22 3.72
C PRO A 8 8.40 -5.05 5.06
N ARG A 9 7.85 -3.87 5.32
CA ARG A 9 6.85 -3.67 6.38
C ARG A 9 5.80 -2.66 5.95
N HIS A 10 4.56 -2.84 6.38
CA HIS A 10 3.56 -1.78 6.33
C HIS A 10 3.85 -0.75 7.40
N VAL A 11 3.78 0.52 7.01
CA VAL A 11 3.81 1.68 7.88
C VAL A 11 2.53 2.45 7.61
N LEU A 12 1.63 2.46 8.58
CA LEU A 12 0.34 3.13 8.48
C LEU A 12 0.38 4.41 9.29
N CYS A 13 0.10 5.55 8.66
CA CYS A 13 -0.04 6.84 9.29
C CYS A 13 -1.53 7.17 9.41
N PHE A 14 -2.00 7.42 10.63
CA PHE A 14 -3.36 7.85 10.95
C PHE A 14 -3.34 9.27 11.49
N LEU A 15 -4.29 10.09 11.04
CA LEU A 15 -4.52 11.43 11.56
C LEU A 15 -5.80 11.48 12.39
N GLY A 16 -5.77 12.17 13.51
CA GLY A 16 -6.89 12.27 14.45
C GLY A 16 -7.27 13.72 14.75
N LYS A 17 -8.53 13.92 15.15
CA LYS A 17 -9.04 15.23 15.58
C LYS A 17 -8.58 15.65 16.99
N ASP A 18 -8.10 14.70 17.79
CA ASP A 18 -7.63 14.86 19.16
C ASP A 18 -6.65 13.74 19.53
N ASP A 19 -6.11 13.80 20.76
CA ASP A 19 -5.15 12.85 21.31
C ASP A 19 -5.73 11.46 21.61
N GLY A 20 -7.06 11.30 21.56
CA GLY A 20 -7.72 10.01 21.68
C GLY A 20 -7.24 9.00 20.63
N LEU A 21 -6.78 9.47 19.47
CA LEU A 21 -6.14 8.63 18.45
C LEU A 21 -4.96 7.81 18.99
N LEU A 22 -4.18 8.37 19.92
CA LEU A 22 -3.02 7.69 20.50
C LEU A 22 -3.38 6.53 21.43
N HIS A 23 -4.65 6.44 21.80
CA HIS A 23 -5.19 5.43 22.68
C HIS A 23 -6.35 4.70 21.99
N PRO A 24 -6.08 3.91 20.93
CA PRO A 24 -7.12 3.17 20.23
C PRO A 24 -7.99 2.37 21.19
N PRO A 25 -9.30 2.23 20.93
CA PRO A 25 -10.18 1.41 21.74
C PRO A 25 -9.60 0.00 21.95
N LYS A 26 -9.86 -0.61 23.11
CA LYS A 26 -9.29 -1.92 23.49
C LYS A 26 -9.46 -3.00 22.41
N ALA A 27 -10.57 -2.99 21.69
CA ALA A 27 -10.81 -3.90 20.57
C ALA A 27 -9.80 -3.70 19.43
N VAL A 28 -9.58 -2.45 19.00
CA VAL A 28 -8.62 -2.12 17.93
C VAL A 28 -7.19 -2.39 18.38
N ALA A 29 -6.85 -2.02 19.61
CA ALA A 29 -5.53 -2.31 20.19
C ALA A 29 -5.26 -3.83 20.24
N ARG A 30 -6.29 -4.63 20.54
CA ARG A 30 -6.22 -6.08 20.48
C ARG A 30 -6.04 -6.58 19.04
N THR A 31 -6.79 -6.07 18.07
CA THR A 31 -6.61 -6.44 16.65
C THR A 31 -5.19 -6.17 16.17
N ILE A 32 -4.64 -4.99 16.50
CA ILE A 32 -3.24 -4.63 16.20
C ILE A 32 -2.29 -5.69 16.78
N ALA A 33 -2.44 -6.01 18.06
CA ALA A 33 -1.59 -7.00 18.74
C ALA A 33 -1.77 -8.43 18.19
N ASP A 34 -3.00 -8.86 17.92
CA ASP A 34 -3.33 -10.20 17.42
C ASP A 34 -2.70 -10.46 16.03
N PHE A 35 -2.53 -9.42 15.20
CA PHE A 35 -1.80 -9.49 13.93
C PHE A 35 -0.28 -9.26 14.07
N GLY A 36 0.20 -9.00 15.28
CA GLY A 36 1.61 -8.71 15.56
C GLY A 36 2.08 -7.32 15.09
N PHE A 37 1.14 -6.41 14.79
CA PHE A 37 1.46 -5.02 14.51
C PHE A 37 1.75 -4.29 15.83
N GLU A 38 2.47 -3.18 15.73
CA GLU A 38 2.86 -2.36 16.88
C GLU A 38 2.51 -0.90 16.63
N ILE A 39 2.17 -0.19 17.70
CA ILE A 39 2.07 1.27 17.66
C ILE A 39 3.47 1.83 17.88
N ASP A 40 3.94 2.66 16.94
CA ASP A 40 5.20 3.37 17.08
C ASP A 40 5.01 4.56 18.03
N ARG A 41 5.50 4.42 19.26
CA ARG A 41 5.40 5.46 20.29
C ARG A 41 6.47 6.55 20.15
N THR A 42 7.47 6.35 19.29
CA THR A 42 8.57 7.30 19.07
C THR A 42 8.12 8.41 18.12
N TYR A 43 7.41 8.07 17.05
CA TYR A 43 7.01 9.03 16.01
C TYR A 43 5.52 9.44 16.08
N SER A 44 4.71 8.76 16.89
CA SER A 44 3.32 9.19 17.15
C SER A 44 3.26 10.36 18.13
N GLN A 45 2.39 11.34 17.89
CA GLN A 45 2.30 12.56 18.69
C GLN A 45 0.88 13.12 18.81
N SER A 46 0.59 13.75 19.95
CA SER A 46 -0.70 14.40 20.27
C SER A 46 -0.76 15.86 19.83
N LYS A 47 -0.03 16.19 18.76
CA LYS A 47 0.00 17.53 18.17
C LYS A 47 -0.07 17.44 16.65
N PRO A 48 -0.55 18.52 15.99
CA PRO A 48 -0.45 18.63 14.54
C PRO A 48 1.01 18.50 14.08
N ASP A 49 1.21 17.85 12.95
CA ASP A 49 2.46 17.79 12.22
C ASP A 49 2.36 18.65 10.94
N PRO A 50 3.16 19.73 10.83
CA PRO A 50 3.12 20.63 9.67
C PRO A 50 3.51 19.96 8.35
N HIS A 51 4.12 18.77 8.38
CA HIS A 51 4.48 18.04 7.18
C HIS A 51 3.32 17.25 6.57
N MET A 52 2.24 17.00 7.32
CA MET A 52 1.16 16.09 6.89
C MET A 52 0.39 16.61 5.69
N GLU A 53 0.14 17.92 5.59
CA GLU A 53 -0.55 18.52 4.44
C GLU A 53 0.19 18.21 3.14
N ARG A 54 1.49 18.54 3.08
CA ARG A 54 2.32 18.24 1.91
C ARG A 54 2.45 16.73 1.68
N SER A 55 2.64 15.97 2.76
CA SER A 55 2.84 14.52 2.72
C SER A 55 1.64 13.80 2.10
N PHE A 56 0.42 14.13 2.51
CA PHE A 56 -0.81 13.56 1.92
C PHE A 56 -1.10 14.15 0.54
N GLY A 57 -0.85 15.45 0.35
CA GLY A 57 -1.12 16.16 -0.91
C GLY A 57 -0.35 15.63 -2.12
N VAL A 58 0.82 15.02 -1.92
CA VAL A 58 1.55 14.34 -3.00
C VAL A 58 1.23 12.83 -3.10
N CYS A 59 0.53 12.27 -2.12
CA CYS A 59 0.34 10.82 -1.94
C CYS A 59 -1.06 10.31 -2.27
N TRP A 60 -2.05 11.17 -2.49
CA TRP A 60 -3.41 10.74 -2.79
C TRP A 60 -3.53 9.90 -4.08
N ASP A 61 -4.45 8.93 -4.08
CA ASP A 61 -4.77 8.10 -5.23
C ASP A 61 -5.39 8.94 -6.36
N ARG A 62 -4.66 9.03 -7.47
CA ARG A 62 -5.06 9.79 -8.67
C ARG A 62 -5.73 8.91 -9.74
N VAL A 63 -5.71 7.58 -9.56
CA VAL A 63 -6.22 6.62 -10.54
C VAL A 63 -7.70 6.36 -10.31
N PHE A 64 -8.11 6.13 -9.06
CA PHE A 64 -9.52 5.87 -8.78
C PHE A 64 -10.32 7.20 -8.77
N PRO A 65 -11.38 7.34 -9.60
CA PRO A 65 -12.14 8.57 -9.66
C PRO A 65 -12.72 8.95 -8.29
N LYS A 66 -12.52 10.22 -7.89
CA LYS A 66 -12.99 10.74 -6.60
C LYS A 66 -12.46 9.95 -5.39
N ALA A 67 -11.29 9.33 -5.50
CA ALA A 67 -10.64 8.67 -4.37
C ALA A 67 -10.26 9.64 -3.26
N TRP A 68 -10.17 10.94 -3.55
CA TRP A 68 -9.82 12.01 -2.63
C TRP A 68 -10.77 13.19 -2.83
N SER A 69 -11.26 13.77 -1.75
CA SER A 69 -12.19 14.91 -1.75
C SER A 69 -11.65 16.10 -0.97
N ALA A 70 -12.26 17.28 -1.16
CA ALA A 70 -11.94 18.47 -0.36
C ALA A 70 -12.18 18.25 1.15
N ALA A 71 -13.09 17.35 1.53
CA ALA A 71 -13.30 17.00 2.93
C ALA A 71 -12.13 16.17 3.50
N ASP A 72 -11.55 15.27 2.70
CA ASP A 72 -10.36 14.51 3.09
C ASP A 72 -9.15 15.44 3.25
N GLU A 73 -8.99 16.41 2.33
CA GLU A 73 -7.96 17.44 2.43
C GLU A 73 -8.13 18.30 3.70
N ALA A 74 -9.35 18.78 3.97
CA ALA A 74 -9.63 19.55 5.18
C ALA A 74 -9.37 18.73 6.46
N ALA A 75 -9.64 17.42 6.45
CA ALA A 75 -9.35 16.54 7.58
C ALA A 75 -7.84 16.45 7.83
N VAL A 76 -7.02 16.33 6.77
CA VAL A 76 -5.56 16.37 6.89
C VAL A 76 -5.10 17.72 7.45
N VAL A 77 -5.56 18.85 6.92
CA VAL A 77 -5.13 20.18 7.38
C VAL A 77 -5.47 20.41 8.86
N ASN A 78 -6.63 19.95 9.31
CA ASN A 78 -7.14 20.24 10.65
C ASN A 78 -6.76 19.21 11.72
N HIS A 79 -5.98 18.18 11.38
CA HIS A 79 -5.59 17.15 12.34
C HIS A 79 -4.88 17.71 13.57
N LYS A 80 -5.04 17.02 14.70
CA LYS A 80 -4.45 17.36 16.00
C LYS A 80 -3.56 16.26 16.57
N ALA A 81 -3.59 15.07 15.99
CA ALA A 81 -2.73 13.96 16.38
C ALA A 81 -2.30 13.13 15.17
N VAL A 82 -1.16 12.48 15.31
CA VAL A 82 -0.58 11.54 14.34
C VAL A 82 -0.25 10.23 15.07
N LEU A 83 -0.70 9.12 14.51
CA LEU A 83 -0.41 7.78 15.02
C LEU A 83 0.20 6.94 13.91
N TYR A 84 1.33 6.31 14.20
CA TYR A 84 1.96 5.33 13.33
C TYR A 84 1.73 3.91 13.87
N VAL A 85 1.31 3.02 12.98
CA VAL A 85 1.19 1.58 13.25
C VAL A 85 2.04 0.83 12.24
N LEU A 86 2.88 -0.06 12.73
CA LEU A 86 3.85 -0.78 11.92
C LEU A 86 3.54 -2.28 11.93
N SER A 87 3.61 -2.92 10.78
CA SER A 87 3.56 -4.38 10.71
C SER A 87 4.87 -5.01 11.17
N PRO A 88 4.88 -6.31 11.49
CA PRO A 88 6.13 -7.05 11.52
C PRO A 88 6.74 -7.12 10.11
N PRO A 89 8.02 -7.49 9.98
CA PRO A 89 8.64 -7.71 8.68
C PRO A 89 7.93 -8.83 7.90
N LEU A 90 7.58 -8.57 6.63
CA LEU A 90 6.79 -9.47 5.80
C LEU A 90 7.70 -10.53 5.17
N GLU A 91 7.23 -11.78 5.23
CA GLU A 91 7.66 -12.82 4.29
C GLU A 91 6.86 -12.67 3.00
N GLN A 92 7.51 -12.87 1.84
CA GLN A 92 6.89 -12.66 0.53
C GLN A 92 5.58 -13.45 0.39
N GLN A 93 5.54 -14.69 0.84
CA GLN A 93 4.38 -15.58 0.74
C GLN A 93 3.22 -15.16 1.65
N LYS A 94 3.50 -14.37 2.69
CA LYS A 94 2.49 -13.86 3.65
C LYS A 94 2.11 -12.41 3.37
N ALA A 95 2.73 -11.76 2.38
CA ALA A 95 2.59 -10.32 2.17
C ALA A 95 1.12 -9.88 1.96
N VAL A 96 0.35 -10.64 1.17
CA VAL A 96 -1.09 -10.39 0.98
C VAL A 96 -1.88 -10.53 2.28
N ALA A 97 -1.54 -11.49 3.14
CA ALA A 97 -2.20 -11.68 4.44
C ALA A 97 -1.95 -10.49 5.37
N TYR A 98 -0.71 -10.00 5.42
CA TYR A 98 -0.36 -8.80 6.19
C TYR A 98 -1.01 -7.54 5.63
N SER A 99 -1.13 -7.41 4.31
CA SER A 99 -1.90 -6.33 3.69
C SER A 99 -3.39 -6.41 4.05
N ALA A 100 -3.99 -7.60 4.08
CA ALA A 100 -5.37 -7.76 4.49
C ALA A 100 -5.57 -7.37 5.97
N ALA A 101 -4.64 -7.76 6.84
CA ALA A 101 -4.62 -7.35 8.25
C ALA A 101 -4.46 -5.83 8.40
N ALA A 102 -3.56 -5.21 7.63
CA ALA A 102 -3.39 -3.76 7.59
C ALA A 102 -4.68 -3.06 7.18
N LEU A 103 -5.38 -3.52 6.13
CA LEU A 103 -6.68 -2.97 5.72
C LEU A 103 -7.74 -3.07 6.82
N ARG A 104 -7.77 -4.19 7.56
CA ARG A 104 -8.68 -4.34 8.70
C ARG A 104 -8.37 -3.35 9.82
N ILE A 105 -7.09 -3.16 10.16
CA ILE A 105 -6.67 -2.15 11.14
C ILE A 105 -7.06 -0.75 10.64
N VAL A 106 -6.89 -0.46 9.34
CA VAL A 106 -7.30 0.81 8.75
C VAL A 106 -8.80 1.06 8.96
N GLU A 107 -9.65 0.09 8.64
CA GLU A 107 -11.09 0.20 8.85
C GLU A 107 -11.47 0.42 10.32
N GLU A 108 -10.93 -0.39 11.23
CA GLU A 108 -11.21 -0.29 12.67
C GLU A 108 -10.71 1.04 13.27
N MET A 109 -9.57 1.57 12.81
CA MET A 109 -9.07 2.89 13.22
C MET A 109 -9.94 4.03 12.70
N ILE A 110 -10.47 3.91 11.47
CA ILE A 110 -11.41 4.87 10.90
C ILE A 110 -12.72 4.88 11.71
N GLU A 111 -13.22 3.71 12.11
CA GLU A 111 -14.38 3.59 13.01
C GLU A 111 -14.10 4.16 14.41
N ALA A 112 -12.86 4.04 14.88
CA ALA A 112 -12.40 4.63 16.15
C ALA A 112 -12.14 6.14 16.10
N GLY A 113 -12.34 6.80 14.94
CA GLY A 113 -12.25 8.25 14.81
C GLY A 113 -11.01 8.78 14.10
N ALA A 114 -10.22 7.92 13.43
CA ALA A 114 -9.21 8.40 12.49
C ALA A 114 -9.88 9.17 11.34
N THR A 115 -9.34 10.34 11.04
CA THR A 115 -9.87 11.33 10.08
C THR A 115 -9.18 11.29 8.73
N ALA A 116 -7.95 10.78 8.67
CA ALA A 116 -7.24 10.48 7.43
C ALA A 116 -6.26 9.32 7.65
N VAL A 117 -5.94 8.58 6.58
CA VAL A 117 -5.04 7.43 6.64
C VAL A 117 -4.15 7.39 5.40
N LYS A 118 -2.87 7.05 5.60
CA LYS A 118 -1.86 6.89 4.54
C LYS A 118 -1.02 5.64 4.78
N GLY A 119 -0.77 4.88 3.71
CA GLY A 119 0.26 3.83 3.68
C GLY A 119 1.61 4.46 3.32
N GLU A 120 2.45 4.70 4.32
CA GLU A 120 3.75 5.37 4.17
C GLU A 120 4.76 4.54 3.36
N SER A 121 4.70 3.21 3.48
CA SER A 121 5.59 2.27 2.76
C SER A 121 5.50 2.39 1.24
N ALA A 122 4.41 2.94 0.71
CA ALA A 122 4.27 3.26 -0.71
C ALA A 122 3.96 4.72 -1.00
N GLY A 123 3.78 5.53 0.04
CA GLY A 123 3.28 6.90 -0.08
C GLY A 123 1.93 6.98 -0.79
N ILE A 124 0.96 6.15 -0.39
CA ILE A 124 -0.41 6.15 -0.94
C ILE A 124 -1.43 6.58 0.12
N ALA A 125 -2.28 7.54 -0.22
CA ALA A 125 -3.40 7.98 0.59
C ALA A 125 -4.71 7.83 -0.18
N HIS A 126 -5.74 7.36 0.50
CA HIS A 126 -7.11 7.32 -0.01
C HIS A 126 -8.01 8.16 0.91
N GLY A 127 -9.08 8.71 0.37
CA GLY A 127 -10.14 9.29 1.16
C GLY A 127 -10.84 8.19 1.98
N LEU A 128 -11.47 8.58 3.09
CA LEU A 128 -12.04 7.60 4.04
C LEU A 128 -13.06 6.66 3.39
N ALA A 129 -13.87 7.17 2.46
CA ALA A 129 -14.84 6.37 1.73
C ALA A 129 -14.17 5.28 0.88
N ARG A 130 -13.03 5.62 0.26
CA ARG A 130 -12.26 4.68 -0.57
C ARG A 130 -11.55 3.63 0.28
N TRP A 131 -10.97 4.01 1.42
CA TRP A 131 -10.41 3.06 2.39
C TRP A 131 -11.44 2.03 2.84
N ARG A 132 -12.64 2.48 3.26
CA ARG A 132 -13.74 1.57 3.65
C ARG A 132 -14.18 0.66 2.52
N SER A 133 -14.30 1.20 1.30
CA SER A 133 -14.63 0.39 0.12
C SER A 133 -13.59 -0.70 -0.17
N LEU A 134 -12.30 -0.41 0.01
CA LEU A 134 -11.22 -1.39 -0.16
C LEU A 134 -11.22 -2.44 0.94
N ALA A 135 -11.47 -2.05 2.20
CA ALA A 135 -11.62 -2.98 3.31
C ALA A 135 -12.78 -3.97 3.08
N ASP A 136 -13.92 -3.47 2.59
CA ASP A 136 -15.08 -4.31 2.28
C ASP A 136 -14.82 -5.29 1.12
N GLN A 137 -14.17 -4.82 0.05
CA GLN A 137 -13.71 -5.67 -1.06
C GLN A 137 -12.75 -6.77 -0.57
N ALA A 138 -11.82 -6.43 0.33
CA ALA A 138 -10.88 -7.39 0.89
C ALA A 138 -11.59 -8.46 1.73
N ARG A 139 -12.54 -8.07 2.60
CA ARG A 139 -13.36 -9.03 3.36
C ARG A 139 -14.17 -9.96 2.44
N THR A 140 -14.74 -9.41 1.38
CA THR A 140 -15.53 -10.20 0.42
C THR A 140 -14.63 -11.19 -0.32
N GLY A 141 -13.47 -10.75 -0.81
CA GLY A 141 -12.49 -11.61 -1.47
C GLY A 141 -11.88 -12.68 -0.56
N ALA A 142 -11.80 -12.43 0.76
CA ALA A 142 -11.34 -13.42 1.73
C ALA A 142 -12.38 -14.51 2.03
N LYS A 143 -13.69 -14.19 1.99
CA LYS A 143 -14.76 -15.17 2.25
C LYS A 143 -14.93 -16.20 1.14
N THR A 144 -14.53 -15.87 -0.08
CA THR A 144 -14.68 -16.75 -1.26
C THR A 144 -13.63 -17.85 -1.35
N SER A 145 -12.56 -17.83 -0.55
CA SER A 145 -11.55 -18.90 -0.52
C SER A 145 -11.96 -20.04 0.42
N GLN A 146 -12.74 -21.00 -0.08
CA GLN A 146 -12.92 -22.28 0.60
C GLN A 146 -11.68 -23.17 0.41
N GLY A 147 -10.63 -22.89 1.18
CA GLY A 147 -9.45 -23.76 1.32
C GLY A 147 -8.38 -23.59 0.23
N LEU A 148 -7.14 -23.38 0.70
CA LEU A 148 -5.86 -23.54 -0.03
C LEU A 148 -5.33 -22.41 -0.95
N GLY A 149 -5.86 -21.17 -0.88
CA GLY A 149 -5.16 -20.01 -1.46
C GLY A 149 -5.84 -18.68 -1.19
N MET A 150 -5.05 -17.60 -1.05
CA MET A 150 -5.58 -16.23 -1.07
C MET A 150 -6.16 -15.94 -2.46
N THR A 151 -7.36 -15.39 -2.55
CA THR A 151 -7.99 -15.14 -3.87
C THR A 151 -7.25 -14.04 -4.64
N LEU A 152 -7.28 -14.13 -5.97
CA LEU A 152 -6.79 -13.07 -6.85
C LEU A 152 -7.48 -11.72 -6.54
N ALA A 153 -8.77 -11.77 -6.18
CA ALA A 153 -9.54 -10.59 -5.77
C ALA A 153 -8.98 -9.93 -4.50
N LEU A 154 -8.60 -10.72 -3.48
CA LEU A 154 -7.97 -10.20 -2.27
C LEU A 154 -6.59 -9.62 -2.57
N SER A 155 -5.74 -10.35 -3.31
CA SER A 155 -4.41 -9.88 -3.70
C SER A 155 -4.48 -8.54 -4.46
N LYS A 156 -5.39 -8.46 -5.45
CA LYS A 156 -5.68 -7.23 -6.19
C LYS A 156 -6.12 -6.12 -5.24
N THR A 157 -7.09 -6.36 -4.36
CA THR A 157 -7.60 -5.33 -3.44
C THR A 157 -6.51 -4.79 -2.52
N CYS A 158 -5.70 -5.68 -1.92
CA CYS A 158 -4.55 -5.30 -1.11
C CYS A 158 -3.54 -4.44 -1.90
N ARG A 159 -3.29 -4.79 -3.16
CA ARG A 159 -2.41 -4.02 -4.04
C ARG A 159 -3.00 -2.65 -4.39
N LEU A 160 -4.30 -2.58 -4.68
CA LEU A 160 -5.00 -1.30 -4.92
C LEU A 160 -4.92 -0.38 -3.69
N ALA A 161 -4.99 -0.95 -2.50
CA ALA A 161 -4.95 -0.22 -1.25
C ALA A 161 -3.56 0.33 -0.92
N PHE A 162 -2.51 -0.48 -1.09
CA PHE A 162 -1.18 -0.17 -0.57
C PHE A 162 -0.11 0.09 -1.63
N ALA A 163 -0.42 0.04 -2.93
CA ALA A 163 0.53 0.42 -3.97
C ALA A 163 0.11 1.69 -4.70
N LYS A 164 1.04 2.63 -4.80
CA LYS A 164 0.88 3.83 -5.61
C LYS A 164 1.24 3.54 -7.06
N ARG A 165 0.38 3.98 -7.96
CA ARG A 165 0.65 4.03 -9.39
C ARG A 165 -0.26 5.02 -10.11
N PRO A 166 0.17 5.56 -11.24
CA PRO A 166 1.56 5.60 -11.65
C PRO A 166 2.29 6.70 -10.87
N LEU A 167 3.57 6.48 -10.57
CA LEU A 167 4.50 7.56 -10.31
C LEU A 167 5.06 8.04 -11.65
N GLY A 168 5.30 9.35 -11.76
CA GLY A 168 5.84 9.96 -12.97
C GLY A 168 7.35 10.11 -12.88
N GLY A 169 8.09 9.05 -13.17
CA GLY A 169 9.55 9.13 -13.37
C GLY A 169 9.89 9.77 -14.72
N ASP A 170 11.18 9.97 -15.03
CA ASP A 170 11.58 10.63 -16.27
C ASP A 170 11.23 9.79 -17.51
N ARG A 171 11.65 8.52 -17.49
CA ARG A 171 11.52 7.58 -18.63
C ARG A 171 10.33 6.62 -18.51
N TYR A 172 9.87 6.36 -17.29
CA TYR A 172 8.84 5.36 -17.01
C TYR A 172 7.65 5.97 -16.26
N TYR A 173 6.50 5.35 -16.46
CA TYR A 173 5.46 5.31 -15.43
C TYR A 173 5.80 4.17 -14.48
N GLU A 174 5.76 4.43 -13.18
CA GLU A 174 6.34 3.54 -12.17
C GLU A 174 5.29 3.10 -11.14
N THR A 175 5.46 1.91 -10.56
CA THR A 175 4.72 1.49 -9.36
C THR A 175 5.63 1.59 -8.15
N VAL A 176 5.04 1.85 -6.99
CA VAL A 176 5.70 1.67 -5.69
C VAL A 176 4.72 1.01 -4.73
N GLY A 177 5.18 -0.01 -4.01
CA GLY A 177 4.39 -0.71 -2.99
C GLY A 177 4.01 -2.14 -3.36
N TYR A 178 4.44 -2.67 -4.50
CA TYR A 178 4.12 -4.05 -4.90
C TYR A 178 4.77 -5.08 -3.97
N HIS A 179 5.88 -4.71 -3.32
CA HIS A 179 6.51 -5.51 -2.28
C HIS A 179 5.59 -5.80 -1.09
N LEU A 180 4.61 -4.93 -0.81
CA LEU A 180 3.63 -5.14 0.27
C LEU A 180 2.63 -6.26 -0.04
N VAL A 181 2.55 -6.69 -1.30
CA VAL A 181 1.79 -7.87 -1.75
C VAL A 181 2.70 -8.96 -2.34
N GLY A 182 4.02 -8.87 -2.11
CA GLY A 182 4.97 -9.90 -2.49
C GLY A 182 5.37 -9.90 -3.97
N LEU A 183 5.17 -8.80 -4.68
CA LEU A 183 5.43 -8.67 -6.12
C LEU A 183 6.59 -7.69 -6.40
N PRO A 184 7.36 -7.88 -7.50
CA PRO A 184 8.27 -6.85 -7.99
C PRO A 184 7.49 -5.63 -8.49
N GLU A 185 8.13 -4.45 -8.53
CA GLU A 185 7.53 -3.28 -9.16
C GLU A 185 7.42 -3.47 -10.68
N VAL A 186 6.53 -2.73 -11.33
CA VAL A 186 6.32 -2.76 -12.79
C VAL A 186 6.47 -1.36 -13.35
N TYR A 187 7.49 -1.14 -14.17
CA TYR A 187 7.78 0.15 -14.80
C TYR A 187 7.46 0.06 -16.28
N VAL A 188 6.62 0.96 -16.78
CA VAL A 188 6.18 0.99 -18.18
C VAL A 188 6.80 2.19 -18.87
N ALA A 189 7.57 1.96 -19.94
CA ALA A 189 8.22 3.05 -20.67
C ALA A 189 7.17 4.05 -21.20
N LYS A 190 7.40 5.35 -21.01
CA LYS A 190 6.48 6.39 -21.50
C LYS A 190 6.32 6.39 -23.02
N SER A 191 7.29 5.84 -23.75
CA SER A 191 7.20 5.64 -25.21
C SER A 191 6.11 4.64 -25.62
N ARG A 192 5.61 3.78 -24.72
CA ARG A 192 4.54 2.82 -25.03
C ARG A 192 3.13 3.42 -25.07
N GLY A 193 2.93 4.61 -24.52
CA GLY A 193 1.61 5.22 -24.47
C GLY A 193 1.45 6.24 -23.36
N ASN A 194 0.19 6.49 -23.01
CA ASN A 194 -0.16 7.45 -21.96
C ASN A 194 -0.26 6.78 -20.59
N GLU A 195 -0.38 7.62 -19.57
CA GLU A 195 -0.49 7.24 -18.17
C GLU A 195 -1.57 6.18 -17.91
N TRP A 196 -2.77 6.34 -18.49
CA TRP A 196 -3.87 5.40 -18.30
C TRP A 196 -3.56 4.01 -18.86
N SER A 197 -3.01 3.95 -20.08
CA SER A 197 -2.60 2.69 -20.70
C SER A 197 -1.49 1.99 -19.90
N ALA A 198 -0.57 2.76 -19.31
CA ALA A 198 0.47 2.22 -18.46
C ALA A 198 -0.11 1.62 -17.17
N VAL A 199 -1.05 2.31 -16.51
CA VAL A 199 -1.72 1.78 -15.31
C VAL A 199 -2.45 0.48 -15.61
N MET A 200 -3.19 0.40 -16.73
CA MET A 200 -3.87 -0.84 -17.12
C MET A 200 -2.89 -1.99 -17.35
N LEU A 201 -1.74 -1.72 -17.98
CA LEU A 201 -0.71 -2.72 -18.20
C LEU A 201 -0.04 -3.17 -16.89
N MET A 202 0.23 -2.24 -15.97
CA MET A 202 0.73 -2.58 -14.62
C MET A 202 -0.24 -3.50 -13.89
N GLU A 203 -1.55 -3.19 -13.93
CA GLU A 203 -2.60 -4.03 -13.34
C GLU A 203 -2.64 -5.42 -13.96
N GLU A 204 -2.56 -5.50 -15.28
CA GLU A 204 -2.59 -6.75 -16.03
C GLU A 204 -1.41 -7.66 -15.66
N ILE A 205 -0.19 -7.11 -15.67
CA ILE A 205 1.03 -7.85 -15.31
C ILE A 205 0.98 -8.28 -13.84
N ALA A 206 0.55 -7.40 -12.93
CA ALA A 206 0.44 -7.73 -11.51
C ALA A 206 -0.58 -8.84 -11.25
N ASN A 207 -1.73 -8.84 -11.95
CA ASN A 207 -2.73 -9.90 -11.83
C ASN A 207 -2.17 -11.22 -12.38
N ALA A 208 -1.49 -11.20 -13.53
CA ALA A 208 -0.84 -12.39 -14.07
C ALA A 208 0.22 -12.95 -13.11
N MET A 209 1.05 -12.10 -12.49
CA MET A 209 2.04 -12.54 -11.49
C MET A 209 1.39 -13.14 -10.25
N ALA A 210 0.25 -12.60 -9.81
CA ALA A 210 -0.50 -13.14 -8.68
C ALA A 210 -1.21 -14.47 -9.01
N GLU A 211 -1.66 -14.66 -10.25
CA GLU A 211 -2.42 -15.84 -10.68
C GLU A 211 -1.52 -17.00 -11.12
N HIS A 212 -0.48 -16.71 -11.89
CA HIS A 212 0.38 -17.72 -12.53
C HIS A 212 1.77 -17.80 -11.89
N GLY A 213 2.09 -16.86 -10.99
CA GLY A 213 3.42 -16.70 -10.42
C GLY A 213 4.32 -15.78 -11.25
N ILE A 214 5.30 -15.18 -10.58
CA ILE A 214 6.24 -14.20 -11.17
C ILE A 214 7.01 -14.83 -12.34
N ASP A 215 7.70 -15.95 -12.10
CA ASP A 215 8.59 -16.54 -13.12
C ASP A 215 7.84 -17.00 -14.37
N ALA A 216 6.64 -17.57 -14.22
CA ALA A 216 5.82 -17.98 -15.35
C ALA A 216 5.36 -16.77 -16.16
N THR A 217 4.87 -15.73 -15.48
CA THR A 217 4.43 -14.48 -16.13
C THR A 217 5.55 -13.81 -16.91
N LEU A 218 6.76 -13.74 -16.33
CA LEU A 218 7.91 -13.13 -16.99
C LEU A 218 8.34 -13.91 -18.24
N ARG A 219 8.37 -15.25 -18.16
CA ARG A 219 8.68 -16.10 -19.33
C ARG A 219 7.66 -15.94 -20.44
N ASP A 220 6.37 -16.03 -20.12
CA ASP A 220 5.29 -16.00 -21.11
C ASP A 220 5.22 -14.64 -21.83
N ARG A 221 5.51 -13.56 -21.09
CA ARG A 221 5.51 -12.18 -21.62
C ARG A 221 6.87 -11.72 -22.14
N LYS A 222 7.91 -12.57 -22.08
CA LYS A 222 9.30 -12.23 -22.44
C LYS A 222 9.82 -10.98 -21.72
N LEU A 223 9.45 -10.82 -20.46
CA LEU A 223 9.87 -9.70 -19.62
C LEU A 223 11.07 -10.09 -18.77
N THR A 224 11.90 -9.11 -18.43
CA THR A 224 13.09 -9.32 -17.59
C THR A 224 12.90 -8.64 -16.23
N LEU A 225 13.35 -9.31 -15.18
CA LEU A 225 13.43 -8.77 -13.83
C LEU A 225 14.82 -8.15 -13.61
N SER A 226 14.86 -6.84 -13.34
CA SER A 226 16.05 -6.16 -12.84
C SER A 226 16.07 -6.18 -11.31
N ARG A 227 17.28 -6.23 -10.73
CA ARG A 227 17.52 -6.06 -9.30
C ARG A 227 18.08 -4.67 -8.96
N GLU A 228 18.23 -3.79 -9.95
CA GLU A 228 18.51 -2.38 -9.73
C GLU A 228 17.31 -1.73 -9.04
N GLN A 229 17.59 -0.79 -8.13
CA GLN A 229 16.62 -0.16 -7.26
C GLN A 229 16.83 1.34 -7.26
N ASP A 230 15.72 2.09 -7.20
CA ASP A 230 15.75 3.55 -7.05
C ASP A 230 15.71 3.98 -5.57
N TYR A 231 15.38 3.05 -4.67
CA TYR A 231 15.33 3.25 -3.22
C TYR A 231 16.51 2.53 -2.53
N ALA A 232 16.99 3.11 -1.44
CA ALA A 232 17.98 2.46 -0.57
C ALA A 232 17.34 1.31 0.24
N GLU A 233 18.14 0.32 0.65
CA GLU A 233 17.64 -0.87 1.34
C GLU A 233 16.93 -0.59 2.68
N ASP A 234 17.20 0.56 3.31
CA ASP A 234 16.58 1.02 4.55
C ASP A 234 15.31 1.87 4.33
N ASP A 235 14.97 2.23 3.09
CA ASP A 235 13.72 2.91 2.75
C ASP A 235 12.55 1.90 2.74
N PHE A 236 11.43 2.25 3.37
CA PHE A 236 10.22 1.43 3.33
C PHE A 236 9.64 1.22 1.93
N LYS A 237 10.05 2.01 0.94
CA LYS A 237 9.68 1.85 -0.48
C LYS A 237 10.54 0.85 -1.23
N PHE A 238 11.64 0.39 -0.64
CA PHE A 238 12.53 -0.60 -1.24
C PHE A 238 11.78 -1.90 -1.57
N ASN A 239 11.89 -2.35 -2.82
CA ASN A 239 11.28 -3.60 -3.26
C ASN A 239 12.33 -4.70 -3.40
N PRO A 240 12.50 -5.62 -2.43
CA PRO A 240 13.51 -6.69 -2.51
C PRO A 240 13.25 -7.68 -3.67
N TYR A 241 12.06 -7.66 -4.26
CA TYR A 241 11.67 -8.55 -5.35
C TYR A 241 12.07 -8.03 -6.73
N GLY A 242 12.55 -6.79 -6.84
CA GLY A 242 13.08 -6.22 -8.08
C GLY A 242 12.05 -5.39 -8.86
N ILE A 243 12.42 -5.06 -10.09
CA ILE A 243 11.66 -4.20 -11.01
C ILE A 243 11.53 -4.89 -12.35
N VAL A 244 10.31 -5.00 -12.86
CA VAL A 244 9.99 -5.47 -14.22
C VAL A 244 9.87 -4.25 -15.11
N ARG A 245 10.78 -4.07 -16.07
CA ARG A 245 10.73 -2.97 -17.03
C ARG A 245 10.07 -3.43 -18.32
N VAL A 246 9.01 -2.74 -18.70
CA VAL A 246 8.26 -2.96 -19.93
C VAL A 246 8.68 -1.90 -20.94
N GLU A 247 9.68 -2.28 -21.73
CA GLU A 247 10.22 -1.49 -22.84
C GLU A 247 9.31 -1.57 -24.08
N VAL A 248 9.68 -0.87 -25.15
CA VAL A 248 8.99 -0.89 -26.45
C VAL A 248 8.94 -2.28 -27.06
#